data_AF-A0A925CKG8-F1
#
_entry.id   AF-A0A925CKG8-F1
#
_cell.length_a   1.000
_cell.length_b   1.000
_cell.length_c   1.000
_cell.angle_alpha   90.00
_cell.angle_beta   90.00
_cell.angle_gamma   90.00
#
_symmetry.space_group_name_H-M   'P 1'
#
loop_
_entity.id
_entity.type
_entity.pdbx_description
1 polymer ?
#
loop_
_entity_poly.entity_id
_entity_poly.type
_entity_poly.pdbx_seq_one_letter_code
_entity_poly.pdbx_strand_id
1 'polypeptide(L)'
;MIHGSGTAKHDFIPDEHIPQFIKVEQSLEIPDYANKATVFLNGWKSSYLGADDQNVVGLGTLVGKIRLVDIRPGGRKLTWNAVGLLRDNDAHESYGWTYYYTIIAWNDAALNVIVNHDDADNFCKAGTGGSDNFYFAENKGTATALSSFSSFLQSPNFPPRGTVAILPRGFGFGWASDHNLLQLAYNLDHSENFVESGKKYQKAFEDVLAPTAISLANSDFVSWNTYSILKDNDLRRDYVFGEMVSALGGKDVGLLQPPFSILPIEDGSSCVYRRLKDLREGRAKEIPAEEMFHRARQAIS
;
A
#
# COMPACT_ATOMS: atom_id res chain seq x y z
N MET A 1 14.36 -15.85 9.87
CA MET A 1 13.77 -14.93 8.86
C MET A 1 14.16 -15.45 7.49
N ILE A 2 13.25 -15.45 6.53
CA ILE A 2 13.49 -16.01 5.19
C ILE A 2 13.13 -14.92 4.17
N HIS A 3 14.07 -14.58 3.28
CA HIS A 3 13.85 -13.60 2.22
C HIS A 3 13.63 -14.31 0.90
N GLY A 4 12.76 -13.75 0.07
CA GLY A 4 12.50 -14.31 -1.25
C GLY A 4 11.92 -13.27 -2.21
N SER A 5 11.71 -13.72 -3.44
CA SER A 5 11.03 -12.97 -4.47
C SER A 5 10.13 -13.88 -5.30
N GLY A 6 9.16 -13.27 -5.97
CA GLY A 6 8.34 -13.92 -6.99
C GLY A 6 8.27 -13.03 -8.22
N THR A 7 8.42 -13.62 -9.40
CA THR A 7 8.36 -12.92 -10.68
C THR A 7 7.30 -13.57 -11.55
N ALA A 8 6.52 -12.75 -12.23
CA ALA A 8 5.55 -13.17 -13.23
C ALA A 8 5.45 -12.13 -14.34
N LYS A 9 4.84 -12.54 -15.44
CA LYS A 9 4.55 -11.68 -16.59
C LYS A 9 3.07 -11.77 -16.89
N HIS A 10 2.52 -10.67 -17.34
CA HIS A 10 1.21 -10.60 -17.97
C HIS A 10 1.47 -10.37 -19.44
N ASP A 11 1.07 -11.34 -20.26
CA ASP A 11 1.13 -11.24 -21.71
C ASP A 11 -0.25 -10.80 -22.19
N PHE A 12 -0.27 -9.76 -23.02
CA PHE A 12 -1.49 -9.36 -23.71
C PHE A 12 -1.88 -10.42 -24.73
N ILE A 13 -3.12 -10.90 -24.65
CA ILE A 13 -3.69 -11.84 -25.61
C ILE A 13 -4.94 -11.17 -26.22
N PRO A 14 -4.91 -10.83 -27.53
CA PRO A 14 -6.08 -10.31 -28.22
C PRO A 14 -7.28 -11.26 -28.04
N ASP A 15 -8.47 -10.69 -27.78
CA ASP A 15 -9.77 -11.37 -27.66
C ASP A 15 -10.05 -12.14 -26.35
N GLU A 16 -9.14 -12.16 -25.38
CA GLU A 16 -9.37 -12.82 -24.09
C GLU A 16 -9.69 -11.79 -22.99
N HIS A 17 -10.80 -11.99 -22.25
CA HIS A 17 -11.11 -11.18 -21.06
C HIS A 17 -10.19 -11.60 -19.90
N ILE A 18 -8.89 -11.39 -20.06
CA ILE A 18 -7.88 -11.77 -19.07
C ILE A 18 -8.06 -10.88 -17.83
N PRO A 19 -7.91 -11.43 -16.61
CA PRO A 19 -7.76 -10.59 -15.43
C PRO A 19 -6.70 -9.52 -15.66
N GLN A 20 -7.07 -8.25 -15.43
CA GLN A 20 -6.23 -7.06 -15.67
C GLN A 20 -5.04 -6.93 -14.69
N PHE A 21 -4.74 -7.98 -13.94
CA PHE A 21 -3.69 -8.01 -12.93
C PHE A 21 -3.05 -9.40 -12.89
N ILE A 22 -1.78 -9.45 -12.52
CA ILE A 22 -1.08 -10.69 -12.23
C ILE A 22 -1.50 -11.17 -10.85
N LYS A 23 -1.79 -12.47 -10.71
CA LYS A 23 -1.97 -13.13 -9.40
C LYS A 23 -1.13 -14.39 -9.35
N VAL A 24 -0.22 -14.47 -8.40
CA VAL A 24 0.61 -15.66 -8.14
C VAL A 24 0.22 -16.22 -6.78
N GLU A 25 0.12 -17.55 -6.69
CA GLU A 25 0.07 -18.25 -5.40
C GLU A 25 1.48 -18.77 -5.08
N GLN A 26 1.96 -18.48 -3.89
CA GLN A 26 3.25 -18.95 -3.40
C GLN A 26 3.08 -19.65 -2.05
N SER A 27 4.08 -20.45 -1.72
CA SER A 27 4.09 -21.17 -0.47
C SER A 27 5.49 -21.55 -0.03
N LEU A 28 5.65 -21.77 1.27
CA LEU A 28 6.91 -22.19 1.87
C LEU A 28 6.60 -23.09 3.08
N GLU A 29 7.29 -24.23 3.17
CA GLU A 29 7.31 -25.03 4.39
C GLU A 29 8.07 -24.28 5.47
N ILE A 30 7.45 -24.08 6.63
CA ILE A 30 8.08 -23.38 7.74
C ILE A 30 8.84 -24.38 8.63
N PRO A 31 9.91 -23.94 9.32
CA PRO A 31 10.65 -24.83 10.21
C PRO A 31 9.77 -25.48 11.29
N ASP A 32 10.06 -26.74 11.64
CA ASP A 32 9.26 -27.54 12.59
C ASP A 32 9.10 -26.90 13.97
N TYR A 33 10.06 -26.06 14.40
CA TYR A 33 9.97 -25.36 15.68
C TYR A 33 8.83 -24.31 15.70
N ALA A 34 8.38 -23.83 14.55
CA ALA A 34 7.45 -22.73 14.43
C ALA A 34 5.99 -23.20 14.28
N ASN A 35 5.09 -22.49 14.97
CA ASN A 35 3.64 -22.71 14.92
C ASN A 35 2.84 -21.49 14.47
N LYS A 36 3.53 -20.38 14.23
CA LYS A 36 2.98 -19.17 13.62
C LYS A 36 3.95 -18.70 12.54
N ALA A 37 3.40 -18.11 11.49
CA ALA A 37 4.19 -17.45 10.46
C ALA A 37 3.37 -16.40 9.73
N THR A 38 4.05 -15.41 9.15
CA THR A 38 3.46 -14.41 8.28
C THR A 38 4.46 -14.02 7.20
N VAL A 39 3.96 -13.39 6.13
CA VAL A 39 4.75 -12.83 5.04
C VAL A 39 4.52 -11.32 4.96
N PHE A 40 5.60 -10.59 4.70
CA PHE A 40 5.61 -9.15 4.50
C PHE A 40 6.07 -8.80 3.10
N LEU A 41 5.44 -7.80 2.50
CA LEU A 41 5.90 -7.20 1.25
C LEU A 41 7.02 -6.19 1.58
N ASN A 42 8.21 -6.39 1.02
CA ASN A 42 9.35 -5.50 1.25
C ASN A 42 9.71 -4.66 0.02
N GLY A 43 9.11 -4.95 -1.13
CA GLY A 43 9.43 -4.23 -2.35
C GLY A 43 8.79 -4.86 -3.57
N TRP A 44 8.88 -4.14 -4.67
CA TRP A 44 8.36 -4.56 -5.96
C TRP A 44 9.12 -3.88 -7.09
N LYS A 45 8.98 -4.43 -8.29
CA LYS A 45 9.47 -3.87 -9.54
C LYS A 45 8.48 -4.26 -10.64
N SER A 46 7.96 -3.27 -11.35
CA SER A 46 7.14 -3.48 -12.54
C SER A 46 7.71 -2.72 -13.72
N SER A 47 7.53 -3.25 -14.92
CA SER A 47 7.90 -2.58 -16.16
C SER A 47 7.05 -3.14 -17.30
N TYR A 48 6.58 -2.26 -18.19
CA TYR A 48 6.08 -2.70 -19.48
C TYR A 48 7.17 -3.46 -20.25
N LEU A 49 6.75 -4.43 -21.05
CA LEU A 49 7.63 -5.25 -21.88
C LEU A 49 7.69 -4.73 -23.32
N GLY A 50 6.66 -3.99 -23.76
CA GLY A 50 6.66 -3.22 -24.99
C GLY A 50 7.34 -1.86 -24.83
N ALA A 51 7.55 -1.18 -25.95
CA ALA A 51 8.27 0.10 -26.02
C ALA A 51 7.40 1.28 -26.48
N ASP A 52 6.12 1.03 -26.81
CA ASP A 52 5.31 1.99 -27.54
C ASP A 52 4.54 2.91 -26.59
N ASP A 53 3.67 2.37 -25.74
CA ASP A 53 3.00 3.13 -24.68
C ASP A 53 3.59 2.77 -23.30
N GLN A 54 3.83 3.78 -22.48
CA GLN A 54 4.30 3.65 -21.09
C GLN A 54 3.43 4.47 -20.13
N ASN A 55 2.27 4.94 -20.59
CA ASN A 55 1.32 5.63 -19.75
C ASN A 55 0.76 4.67 -18.71
N VAL A 56 0.32 5.22 -17.59
CA VAL A 56 -0.18 4.45 -16.45
C VAL A 56 -1.57 4.94 -16.10
N VAL A 57 -2.53 4.01 -16.05
CA VAL A 57 -3.88 4.18 -15.49
C VAL A 57 -4.10 3.34 -14.23
N GLY A 58 -3.24 2.34 -14.00
CA GLY A 58 -3.26 1.54 -12.78
C GLY A 58 -1.88 1.01 -12.42
N LEU A 59 -1.53 1.09 -11.15
CA LEU A 59 -0.27 0.56 -10.63
C LEU A 59 -0.46 0.08 -9.20
N GLY A 60 0.00 -1.12 -8.87
CA GLY A 60 -0.09 -1.62 -7.52
C GLY A 60 0.63 -2.93 -7.29
N THR A 61 0.83 -3.24 -6.03
CA THR A 61 1.36 -4.53 -5.59
C THR A 61 0.78 -4.85 -4.22
N LEU A 62 0.42 -6.11 -3.98
CA LEU A 62 -0.07 -6.52 -2.67
C LEU A 62 0.16 -8.01 -2.38
N VAL A 63 0.21 -8.36 -1.10
CA VAL A 63 0.21 -9.74 -0.61
C VAL A 63 -1.04 -10.04 0.21
N GLY A 64 -1.73 -11.10 -0.17
CA GLY A 64 -3.09 -11.46 0.21
C GLY A 64 -3.20 -12.90 0.70
N LYS A 65 -4.36 -13.28 1.23
CA LYS A 65 -4.72 -14.69 1.46
C LYS A 65 -3.63 -15.48 2.20
N ILE A 66 -3.03 -14.85 3.22
CA ILE A 66 -1.96 -15.47 4.01
C ILE A 66 -2.60 -16.53 4.91
N ARG A 67 -2.13 -17.78 4.80
CA ARG A 67 -2.62 -18.90 5.62
C ARG A 67 -1.47 -19.78 6.04
N LEU A 68 -1.56 -20.27 7.27
CA LEU A 68 -0.72 -21.36 7.74
C LEU A 68 -1.56 -22.64 7.73
N VAL A 69 -1.13 -23.64 6.96
CA VAL A 69 -1.82 -24.93 6.84
C VAL A 69 -0.93 -26.04 7.37
N ASP A 70 -1.51 -26.99 8.11
CA ASP A 70 -0.79 -28.19 8.52
C ASP A 70 -0.64 -29.14 7.33
N ILE A 71 0.58 -29.65 7.11
CA ILE A 71 0.90 -30.63 6.07
C ILE A 71 1.31 -31.96 6.73
N ARG A 72 0.92 -33.08 6.11
CA ARG A 72 1.19 -34.41 6.68
C ARG A 72 2.45 -35.05 6.08
N PRO A 73 3.25 -35.78 6.88
CA PRO A 73 3.13 -35.96 8.34
C PRO A 73 3.95 -34.91 9.12
N GLY A 74 3.28 -33.99 9.83
CA GLY A 74 3.88 -33.21 10.92
C GLY A 74 4.50 -31.86 10.57
N GLY A 75 4.38 -31.38 9.33
CA GLY A 75 4.91 -30.08 8.92
C GLY A 75 3.84 -28.99 8.89
N ARG A 76 4.26 -27.75 8.67
CA ARG A 76 3.37 -26.63 8.37
C ARG A 76 3.84 -25.89 7.13
N LYS A 77 2.88 -25.38 6.37
CA LYS A 77 3.13 -24.65 5.12
C LYS A 77 2.44 -23.30 5.18
N LEU A 78 3.22 -22.24 5.04
CA LEU A 78 2.69 -20.90 4.81
C LEU A 78 2.33 -20.79 3.34
N THR A 79 1.12 -20.33 3.03
CA THR A 79 0.63 -20.03 1.68
C THR A 79 0.17 -18.59 1.61
N TRP A 80 0.38 -17.92 0.49
CA TRP A 80 -0.12 -16.58 0.25
C TRP A 80 -0.34 -16.34 -1.24
N ASN A 81 -1.14 -15.33 -1.54
CA ASN A 81 -1.25 -14.79 -2.88
C ASN A 81 -0.48 -13.47 -2.96
N ALA A 82 0.13 -13.20 -4.10
CA ALA A 82 0.68 -11.91 -4.41
C ALA A 82 0.06 -11.41 -5.72
N VAL A 83 -0.26 -10.12 -5.77
CA VAL A 83 -0.89 -9.47 -6.90
C VAL A 83 -0.03 -8.31 -7.36
N GLY A 84 0.16 -8.21 -8.66
CA GLY A 84 0.82 -7.10 -9.32
C GLY A 84 -0.10 -6.46 -10.35
N LEU A 85 -0.09 -5.15 -10.43
CA LEU A 85 -0.83 -4.37 -11.40
C LEU A 85 0.11 -3.32 -12.01
N LEU A 86 0.22 -3.31 -13.32
CA LEU A 86 0.69 -2.18 -14.11
C LEU A 86 -0.19 -2.18 -15.36
N ARG A 87 -0.81 -1.06 -15.66
CA ARG A 87 -1.82 -0.99 -16.70
C ARG A 87 -1.89 0.40 -17.32
N ASP A 88 -2.12 0.43 -18.63
CA ASP A 88 -2.45 1.57 -19.49
C ASP A 88 -3.95 1.59 -19.86
N ASN A 89 -4.38 2.59 -20.63
CA ASN A 89 -5.80 2.80 -20.91
C ASN A 89 -6.45 1.65 -21.70
N ASP A 90 -5.74 1.06 -22.65
CA ASP A 90 -6.23 0.03 -23.56
C ASP A 90 -5.92 -1.40 -23.08
N ALA A 91 -5.07 -1.56 -22.06
CA ALA A 91 -4.63 -2.85 -21.53
C ALA A 91 -3.95 -3.75 -22.58
N HIS A 92 -3.35 -3.14 -23.61
CA HIS A 92 -2.68 -3.86 -24.69
C HIS A 92 -1.19 -4.10 -24.43
N GLU A 93 -0.60 -3.39 -23.46
CA GLU A 93 0.81 -3.58 -23.12
C GLU A 93 1.02 -4.72 -22.13
N SER A 94 1.90 -5.65 -22.52
CA SER A 94 2.37 -6.71 -21.63
C SER A 94 3.30 -6.11 -20.57
N TYR A 95 3.30 -6.64 -19.35
CA TYR A 95 4.19 -6.16 -18.30
C TYR A 95 4.82 -7.29 -17.47
N GLY A 96 6.05 -7.04 -17.03
CA GLY A 96 6.74 -7.85 -16.04
C GLY A 96 6.54 -7.28 -14.65
N TRP A 97 6.38 -8.15 -13.67
CA TRP A 97 6.29 -7.79 -12.26
C TRP A 97 7.10 -8.74 -11.40
N THR A 98 7.83 -8.17 -10.45
CA THR A 98 8.55 -8.88 -9.40
C THR A 98 8.20 -8.26 -8.06
N TYR A 99 7.92 -9.08 -7.06
CA TYR A 99 7.79 -8.63 -5.68
C TYR A 99 8.80 -9.33 -4.79
N TYR A 100 9.18 -8.64 -3.72
CA TYR A 100 10.14 -9.09 -2.72
C TYR A 100 9.44 -9.23 -1.39
N TYR A 101 9.75 -10.28 -0.65
CA TYR A 101 9.09 -10.58 0.60
C TYR A 101 10.02 -11.09 1.68
N THR A 102 9.59 -10.92 2.93
CA THR A 102 10.17 -11.56 4.12
C THR A 102 9.13 -12.44 4.77
N ILE A 103 9.51 -13.65 5.13
CA ILE A 103 8.74 -14.53 6.01
C ILE A 103 9.38 -14.52 7.41
N ILE A 104 8.51 -14.34 8.39
CA ILE A 104 8.83 -14.51 9.82
C ILE A 104 8.01 -15.68 10.33
N ALA A 105 8.67 -16.65 10.95
CA ALA A 105 8.07 -17.82 11.57
C ALA A 105 8.57 -17.95 13.00
N TRP A 106 7.66 -18.20 13.95
CA TRP A 106 7.94 -18.24 15.37
C TRP A 106 7.13 -19.31 16.09
N ASN A 107 7.54 -19.60 17.33
CA ASN A 107 6.77 -20.41 18.26
C ASN A 107 6.04 -19.49 19.25
N ASP A 108 4.72 -19.56 19.32
CA ASP A 108 3.91 -18.74 20.22
C ASP A 108 4.14 -19.02 21.72
N ALA A 109 4.74 -20.15 22.07
CA ALA A 109 5.21 -20.43 23.44
C ALA A 109 6.49 -19.66 23.79
N ALA A 110 7.26 -19.23 22.79
CA ALA A 110 8.51 -18.49 22.96
C ALA A 110 8.35 -16.98 22.71
N LEU A 111 7.45 -16.60 21.79
CA LEU A 111 7.16 -15.20 21.44
C LEU A 111 5.64 -14.97 21.44
N ASN A 112 5.19 -14.11 22.33
CA ASN A 112 3.81 -13.64 22.39
C ASN A 112 3.58 -12.59 21.29
N VAL A 113 3.31 -13.08 20.08
CA VAL A 113 2.98 -12.27 18.90
C VAL A 113 1.74 -12.84 18.22
N ILE A 114 0.81 -11.95 17.90
CA ILE A 114 -0.47 -12.20 17.25
C ILE A 114 -0.45 -11.41 15.94
N VAL A 115 -0.92 -12.02 14.85
CA VAL A 115 -1.11 -11.34 13.57
C VAL A 115 -2.54 -11.57 13.10
N ASN A 116 -3.15 -10.54 12.51
CA ASN A 116 -4.48 -10.65 11.92
C ASN A 116 -4.41 -11.22 10.49
N HIS A 117 -4.81 -12.48 10.32
CA HIS A 117 -4.93 -13.10 8.97
C HIS A 117 -6.38 -13.42 8.60
N ASP A 118 -7.33 -12.83 9.33
CA ASP A 118 -8.76 -13.14 9.24
C ASP A 118 -9.39 -12.66 7.91
N ASP A 119 -8.65 -11.90 7.09
CA ASP A 119 -9.05 -11.46 5.76
C ASP A 119 -8.83 -12.49 4.66
N ALA A 120 -8.16 -13.62 4.94
CA ALA A 120 -7.73 -14.54 3.89
C ALA A 120 -8.90 -15.14 3.08
N ASP A 121 -10.08 -15.22 3.67
CA ASP A 121 -11.31 -15.65 3.00
C ASP A 121 -12.02 -14.53 2.23
N ASN A 122 -11.73 -13.26 2.51
CA ASN A 122 -12.35 -12.10 1.87
C ASN A 122 -11.45 -11.44 0.80
N PHE A 123 -10.18 -11.85 0.75
CA PHE A 123 -9.20 -11.35 -0.20
C PHE A 123 -9.66 -11.48 -1.68
N CYS A 124 -9.73 -10.33 -2.38
CA CYS A 124 -10.21 -10.21 -3.77
C CYS A 124 -11.61 -10.79 -4.03
N LYS A 125 -12.50 -10.84 -3.03
CA LYS A 125 -13.92 -11.20 -3.24
C LYS A 125 -14.78 -9.95 -3.34
N ALA A 126 -15.71 -9.93 -4.29
CA ALA A 126 -16.71 -8.87 -4.43
C ALA A 126 -17.76 -8.98 -3.31
N GLY A 127 -18.02 -7.87 -2.60
CA GLY A 127 -19.01 -7.79 -1.52
C GLY A 127 -18.91 -6.47 -0.75
N THR A 128 -20.01 -6.00 -0.17
CA THR A 128 -20.14 -4.69 0.50
C THR A 128 -19.57 -4.62 1.92
N GLY A 129 -18.96 -5.71 2.42
CA GLY A 129 -18.27 -5.72 3.70
C GLY A 129 -16.79 -5.95 3.48
N GLY A 130 -16.03 -4.88 3.22
CA GLY A 130 -14.58 -5.02 3.17
C GLY A 130 -14.03 -5.42 4.53
N SER A 131 -13.00 -6.27 4.56
CA SER A 131 -12.29 -6.57 5.80
C SER A 131 -11.69 -5.30 6.38
N ASP A 132 -11.50 -5.27 7.70
CA ASP A 132 -10.86 -4.15 8.39
C ASP A 132 -9.44 -3.80 7.90
N ASN A 133 -8.85 -4.69 7.11
CA ASN A 133 -7.47 -4.68 6.67
C ASN A 133 -7.25 -3.96 5.34
N PHE A 134 -8.28 -3.40 4.70
CA PHE A 134 -8.12 -2.66 3.45
C PHE A 134 -9.07 -1.46 3.33
N TYR A 135 -8.67 -0.49 2.50
CA TYR A 135 -9.55 0.55 2.00
C TYR A 135 -9.12 1.03 0.61
N PHE A 136 -10.04 1.70 -0.06
CA PHE A 136 -9.83 2.56 -1.20
C PHE A 136 -10.32 3.97 -0.87
N ALA A 137 -9.56 4.99 -1.25
CA ALA A 137 -9.87 6.38 -0.98
C ALA A 137 -9.50 7.25 -2.18
N GLU A 138 -10.33 8.23 -2.48
CA GLU A 138 -10.02 9.27 -3.48
C GLU A 138 -9.23 10.40 -2.82
N ASN A 139 -8.25 10.98 -3.52
CA ASN A 139 -7.62 12.23 -3.09
C ASN A 139 -8.49 13.49 -3.35
N LYS A 140 -9.81 13.31 -3.39
CA LYS A 140 -10.74 14.38 -3.73
C LYS A 140 -10.63 15.51 -2.71
N GLY A 141 -10.56 16.76 -3.21
CA GLY A 141 -10.47 17.95 -2.36
C GLY A 141 -9.07 18.27 -1.86
N THR A 142 -8.03 17.49 -2.23
CA THR A 142 -6.65 17.89 -1.98
C THR A 142 -6.13 18.80 -3.09
N ALA A 143 -5.56 19.94 -2.72
CA ALA A 143 -4.93 20.89 -3.64
C ALA A 143 -3.42 20.62 -3.86
N THR A 144 -2.87 19.60 -3.19
CA THR A 144 -1.44 19.28 -3.17
C THR A 144 -1.16 17.88 -3.71
N ALA A 145 0.08 17.63 -4.12
CA ALA A 145 0.59 16.30 -4.47
C ALA A 145 0.53 15.29 -3.30
N LEU A 146 0.50 15.80 -2.06
CA LEU A 146 0.36 15.02 -0.84
C LEU A 146 -1.12 14.78 -0.51
N SER A 147 -1.47 13.55 -0.17
CA SER A 147 -2.77 13.18 0.38
C SER A 147 -2.59 12.33 1.64
N SER A 148 -3.54 12.42 2.56
CA SER A 148 -3.53 11.71 3.84
C SER A 148 -4.84 10.94 4.02
N PHE A 149 -4.73 9.68 4.42
CA PHE A 149 -5.83 8.76 4.59
C PHE A 149 -5.74 8.14 5.98
N SER A 150 -6.73 8.39 6.84
CA SER A 150 -6.82 7.75 8.15
C SER A 150 -7.62 6.47 8.05
N SER A 151 -7.15 5.39 8.67
CA SER A 151 -7.93 4.15 8.83
C SER A 151 -7.75 3.58 10.24
N PHE A 152 -8.51 2.55 10.56
CA PHE A 152 -8.40 1.81 11.81
C PHE A 152 -8.66 0.34 11.60
N LEU A 153 -8.26 -0.46 12.57
CA LEU A 153 -8.54 -1.88 12.66
C LEU A 153 -9.02 -2.21 14.07
N GLN A 154 -10.01 -3.08 14.17
CA GLN A 154 -10.46 -3.63 15.44
C GLN A 154 -10.09 -5.11 15.53
N SER A 155 -9.46 -5.52 16.62
CA SER A 155 -9.24 -6.94 16.88
C SER A 155 -9.32 -7.23 18.38
N PRO A 156 -10.23 -8.11 18.82
CA PRO A 156 -10.34 -8.48 20.23
C PRO A 156 -9.10 -9.22 20.74
N ASN A 157 -8.25 -9.71 19.83
CA ASN A 157 -7.00 -10.38 20.17
C ASN A 157 -5.86 -9.40 20.49
N PHE A 158 -6.04 -8.11 20.23
CA PHE A 158 -5.01 -7.12 20.53
C PHE A 158 -5.02 -6.72 22.00
N PRO A 159 -3.83 -6.59 22.61
CA PRO A 159 -3.73 -6.18 23.99
C PRO A 159 -4.21 -4.72 24.13
N PRO A 160 -5.20 -4.41 24.99
CA PRO A 160 -5.73 -3.05 25.13
C PRO A 160 -4.64 -2.02 25.46
N ARG A 161 -3.60 -2.42 26.19
CA ARG A 161 -2.46 -1.56 26.59
C ARG A 161 -1.13 -1.99 25.99
N GLY A 162 -1.13 -2.88 25.00
CA GLY A 162 0.11 -3.38 24.40
C GLY A 162 0.33 -2.77 23.01
N THR A 163 1.57 -2.76 22.57
CA THR A 163 1.92 -2.20 21.26
C THR A 163 1.29 -3.03 20.13
N VAL A 164 0.68 -2.34 19.17
CA VAL A 164 0.23 -2.92 17.90
C VAL A 164 0.96 -2.22 16.77
N ALA A 165 1.62 -2.99 15.92
CA ALA A 165 2.31 -2.50 14.74
C ALA A 165 1.45 -2.76 13.50
N ILE A 166 1.13 -1.72 12.75
CA ILE A 166 0.53 -1.85 11.41
C ILE A 166 1.66 -2.01 10.41
N LEU A 167 1.54 -3.00 9.53
CA LEU A 167 2.52 -3.34 8.52
C LEU A 167 1.87 -3.36 7.14
N PRO A 168 2.49 -2.74 6.13
CA PRO A 168 1.94 -2.70 4.79
C PRO A 168 1.96 -4.11 4.18
N ARG A 169 0.84 -4.51 3.60
CA ARG A 169 0.74 -5.68 2.72
C ARG A 169 0.74 -5.29 1.26
N GLY A 170 0.45 -4.03 0.96
CA GLY A 170 0.43 -3.55 -0.41
C GLY A 170 -0.35 -2.27 -0.56
N PHE A 171 -0.30 -1.77 -1.79
CA PHE A 171 -0.97 -0.55 -2.19
C PHE A 171 -1.41 -0.64 -3.66
N GLY A 172 -2.27 0.27 -4.06
CA GLY A 172 -2.63 0.49 -5.46
C GLY A 172 -2.95 1.95 -5.72
N PHE A 173 -2.68 2.41 -6.93
CA PHE A 173 -3.11 3.68 -7.49
C PHE A 173 -3.89 3.39 -8.77
N GLY A 174 -4.99 4.13 -8.94
CA GLY A 174 -5.80 4.11 -10.15
C GLY A 174 -6.21 5.52 -10.55
N TRP A 175 -6.29 5.74 -11.86
CA TRP A 175 -6.66 7.02 -12.45
C TRP A 175 -7.83 6.83 -13.43
N ALA A 176 -8.56 7.91 -13.71
CA ALA A 176 -9.67 7.87 -14.68
C ALA A 176 -9.19 7.80 -16.14
N SER A 177 -7.98 8.29 -16.39
CA SER A 177 -7.28 8.24 -17.68
C SER A 177 -5.82 7.90 -17.44
N ASP A 178 -5.17 7.31 -18.42
CA ASP A 178 -3.74 7.07 -18.39
C ASP A 178 -2.95 8.39 -18.44
N HIS A 179 -1.73 8.37 -17.92
CA HIS A 179 -0.84 9.52 -17.92
C HIS A 179 0.63 9.12 -17.76
N ASN A 180 1.52 10.10 -17.90
CA ASN A 180 2.95 9.91 -17.62
C ASN A 180 3.18 9.96 -16.10
N LEU A 181 3.53 8.83 -15.49
CA LEU A 181 3.88 8.76 -14.08
C LEU A 181 5.37 9.10 -13.88
N LEU A 182 5.69 10.13 -13.10
CA LEU A 182 7.08 10.49 -12.79
C LEU A 182 7.53 9.86 -11.48
N GLN A 183 6.74 10.04 -10.42
CA GLN A 183 7.07 9.52 -9.10
C GLN A 183 5.77 9.25 -8.32
N LEU A 184 5.77 8.13 -7.60
CA LEU A 184 4.85 7.93 -6.49
C LEU A 184 5.62 7.54 -5.23
N ALA A 185 5.03 7.83 -4.09
CA ALA A 185 5.46 7.30 -2.81
C ALA A 185 4.23 7.12 -1.91
N TYR A 186 4.31 6.17 -0.98
CA TYR A 186 3.41 6.12 0.15
C TYR A 186 4.19 5.81 1.42
N ASN A 187 3.72 6.34 2.54
CA ASN A 187 4.25 6.12 3.87
C ASN A 187 3.09 5.75 4.79
N LEU A 188 3.16 4.56 5.34
CA LEU A 188 2.33 4.15 6.46
C LEU A 188 2.96 4.75 7.73
N ASP A 189 2.31 5.74 8.32
CA ASP A 189 2.74 6.35 9.58
C ASP A 189 2.40 5.43 10.77
N HIS A 190 2.84 5.83 11.96
CA HIS A 190 2.67 5.07 13.17
C HIS A 190 1.22 4.74 13.46
N SER A 191 1.09 3.61 14.12
CA SER A 191 -0.15 3.13 14.66
C SER A 191 -0.32 3.55 16.11
N GLU A 192 -1.52 3.97 16.45
CA GLU A 192 -1.92 4.33 17.80
C GLU A 192 -3.06 3.41 18.25
N ASN A 193 -3.03 2.91 19.48
CA ASN A 193 -4.19 2.23 20.08
C ASN A 193 -5.26 3.24 20.49
N PHE A 194 -5.71 4.02 19.52
CA PHE A 194 -6.60 5.15 19.68
C PHE A 194 -7.57 5.21 18.51
N VAL A 195 -8.82 5.56 18.79
CA VAL A 195 -9.80 5.96 17.78
C VAL A 195 -10.52 7.21 18.27
N GLU A 196 -10.68 8.19 17.38
CA GLU A 196 -11.23 9.50 17.70
C GLU A 196 -12.73 9.56 17.40
N SER A 197 -13.55 9.95 18.39
CA SER A 197 -14.99 10.13 18.17
C SER A 197 -15.28 11.22 17.15
N GLY A 198 -16.24 10.96 16.25
CA GLY A 198 -16.65 11.88 15.21
C GLY A 198 -15.67 12.00 14.03
N LYS A 199 -14.48 11.40 14.11
CA LYS A 199 -13.55 11.33 12.98
C LYS A 199 -14.04 10.32 11.94
N LYS A 200 -13.83 10.66 10.67
CA LYS A 200 -14.04 9.76 9.53
C LYS A 200 -12.77 8.96 9.25
N TYR A 201 -12.96 7.69 8.94
CA TYR A 201 -11.90 6.74 8.62
C TYR A 201 -12.24 6.02 7.31
N GLN A 202 -11.22 5.75 6.52
CA GLN A 202 -11.31 5.01 5.27
C GLN A 202 -11.46 3.51 5.58
N LYS A 203 -12.54 2.89 5.10
CA LYS A 203 -12.77 1.45 5.24
C LYS A 203 -13.41 0.91 3.98
N ALA A 204 -12.86 -0.19 3.46
CA ALA A 204 -13.35 -0.81 2.24
C ALA A 204 -13.44 0.16 1.05
N PHE A 205 -14.60 0.73 0.76
CA PHE A 205 -14.84 1.68 -0.32
C PHE A 205 -15.52 2.97 0.15
N GLU A 206 -15.59 3.20 1.46
CA GLU A 206 -16.36 4.31 2.04
C GLU A 206 -15.67 4.95 3.24
N ASP A 207 -16.09 6.19 3.52
CA ASP A 207 -15.82 6.86 4.79
C ASP A 207 -16.78 6.33 5.85
N VAL A 208 -16.24 5.75 6.93
CA VAL A 208 -17.03 5.40 8.11
C VAL A 208 -16.71 6.33 9.26
N LEU A 209 -17.70 6.63 10.10
CA LEU A 209 -17.45 7.25 11.39
C LEU A 209 -16.80 6.25 12.33
N ALA A 210 -16.01 6.74 13.29
CA ALA A 210 -15.57 5.92 14.41
C ALA A 210 -16.77 5.18 15.03
N PRO A 211 -16.65 3.88 15.34
CA PRO A 211 -17.75 3.07 15.87
C PRO A 211 -18.09 3.39 17.33
N THR A 212 -17.61 4.51 17.86
CA THR A 212 -17.64 4.87 19.28
C THR A 212 -18.19 6.28 19.46
N ALA A 213 -19.05 6.48 20.47
CA ALA A 213 -19.58 7.81 20.80
C ALA A 213 -18.53 8.71 21.49
N ILE A 214 -17.50 8.11 22.08
CA ILE A 214 -16.39 8.78 22.74
C ILE A 214 -15.06 8.30 22.16
N SER A 215 -14.02 9.14 22.18
CA SER A 215 -12.70 8.72 21.75
C SER A 215 -12.18 7.65 22.70
N LEU A 216 -11.67 6.54 22.15
CA LEU A 216 -11.16 5.43 22.94
C LEU A 216 -9.65 5.34 22.77
N ALA A 217 -8.93 5.44 23.88
CA ALA A 217 -7.51 5.11 23.96
C ALA A 217 -7.33 3.78 24.69
N ASN A 218 -6.27 3.05 24.36
CA ASN A 218 -5.94 1.76 24.96
C ASN A 218 -7.10 0.74 24.85
N SER A 219 -7.65 0.63 23.64
CA SER A 219 -8.77 -0.27 23.33
C SER A 219 -8.32 -1.38 22.37
N ASP A 220 -9.27 -2.16 21.87
CA ASP A 220 -9.08 -3.14 20.80
C ASP A 220 -8.98 -2.50 19.40
N PHE A 221 -9.04 -1.17 19.33
CA PHE A 221 -8.78 -0.39 18.13
C PHE A 221 -7.32 0.02 18.01
N VAL A 222 -6.84 -0.05 16.78
CA VAL A 222 -5.59 0.58 16.35
C VAL A 222 -5.89 1.45 15.13
N SER A 223 -5.49 2.72 15.15
CA SER A 223 -5.61 3.61 13.98
C SER A 223 -4.25 4.02 13.46
N TRP A 224 -4.20 4.41 12.19
CA TRP A 224 -3.00 4.89 11.51
C TRP A 224 -3.36 5.93 10.46
N ASN A 225 -2.34 6.63 9.97
CA ASN A 225 -2.45 7.48 8.79
C ASN A 225 -1.53 6.95 7.70
N THR A 226 -2.00 6.99 6.47
CA THR A 226 -1.19 6.77 5.29
C THR A 226 -1.07 8.06 4.52
N TYR A 227 0.17 8.42 4.20
CA TYR A 227 0.49 9.56 3.37
C TYR A 227 0.90 9.06 2.01
N SER A 228 0.38 9.67 0.95
CA SER A 228 0.80 9.36 -0.42
C SER A 228 1.21 10.62 -1.15
N ILE A 229 2.22 10.49 -2.01
CA ILE A 229 2.66 11.55 -2.92
C ILE A 229 2.51 11.04 -4.34
N LEU A 230 1.87 11.84 -5.18
CA LEU A 230 1.83 11.65 -6.63
C LEU A 230 2.48 12.85 -7.31
N LYS A 231 3.48 12.58 -8.16
CA LYS A 231 4.07 13.55 -9.07
C LYS A 231 3.99 13.01 -10.50
N ASP A 232 3.40 13.80 -11.37
CA ASP A 232 3.23 13.51 -12.77
C ASP A 232 3.52 14.76 -13.61
N ASN A 233 3.07 14.77 -14.86
CA ASN A 233 3.22 15.90 -15.78
C ASN A 233 2.11 16.97 -15.63
N ASP A 234 1.31 16.94 -14.56
CA ASP A 234 0.27 17.92 -14.25
C ASP A 234 0.57 18.66 -12.94
N LEU A 235 -0.11 19.79 -12.71
CA LEU A 235 -0.06 20.48 -11.42
C LEU A 235 -0.77 19.69 -10.33
N ARG A 236 -1.79 18.90 -10.71
CA ARG A 236 -2.58 18.07 -9.80
C ARG A 236 -3.42 17.06 -10.60
N ARG A 237 -3.46 15.80 -10.16
CA ARG A 237 -4.33 14.75 -10.72
C ARG A 237 -5.17 14.08 -9.63
N ASP A 238 -6.43 13.78 -9.96
CA ASP A 238 -7.29 12.92 -9.14
C ASP A 238 -6.88 11.45 -9.29
N TYR A 239 -6.81 10.73 -8.17
CA TYR A 239 -6.51 9.31 -8.13
C TYR A 239 -7.30 8.61 -7.02
N VAL A 240 -7.49 7.31 -7.21
CA VAL A 240 -7.92 6.38 -6.17
C VAL A 240 -6.68 5.70 -5.62
N PHE A 241 -6.49 5.75 -4.31
CA PHE A 241 -5.47 5.02 -3.58
C PHE A 241 -6.10 3.84 -2.85
N GLY A 242 -5.50 2.67 -2.98
CA GLY A 242 -5.85 1.49 -2.20
C GLY A 242 -4.70 1.10 -1.28
N GLU A 243 -5.02 0.65 -0.08
CA GLU A 243 -4.05 0.10 0.86
C GLU A 243 -4.57 -1.21 1.44
N MET A 244 -3.66 -2.15 1.67
CA MET A 244 -3.92 -3.33 2.46
C MET A 244 -2.85 -3.46 3.55
N VAL A 245 -3.26 -3.78 4.77
CA VAL A 245 -2.37 -3.88 5.93
C VAL A 245 -2.53 -5.21 6.68
N SER A 246 -1.51 -5.54 7.47
CA SER A 246 -1.61 -6.44 8.61
C SER A 246 -1.30 -5.65 9.88
N ALA A 247 -1.68 -6.19 11.01
CA ALA A 247 -1.50 -5.69 12.34
C ALA A 247 -0.88 -6.80 13.19
N LEU A 248 0.24 -6.51 13.83
CA LEU A 248 0.88 -7.39 14.79
C LEU A 248 0.74 -6.81 16.18
N GLY A 249 0.17 -7.58 17.09
CA GLY A 249 0.10 -7.24 18.51
C GLY A 249 0.74 -8.31 19.37
N GLY A 250 0.87 -8.03 20.67
CA GLY A 250 1.38 -8.99 21.65
C GLY A 250 2.39 -8.36 22.59
N LYS A 251 2.76 -9.08 23.64
CA LYS A 251 3.67 -8.56 24.68
C LYS A 251 5.11 -8.40 24.20
N ASP A 252 5.48 -9.17 23.18
CA ASP A 252 6.84 -9.19 22.63
C ASP A 252 6.93 -8.38 21.32
N VAL A 253 5.92 -7.55 21.03
CA VAL A 253 5.93 -6.60 19.91
C VAL A 253 6.38 -5.23 20.43
N GLY A 254 7.41 -4.67 19.79
CA GLY A 254 7.85 -3.30 20.00
C GLY A 254 7.89 -2.53 18.68
N LEU A 255 7.72 -1.22 18.74
CA LEU A 255 7.83 -0.33 17.58
C LEU A 255 9.18 0.37 17.58
N LEU A 256 9.89 0.22 16.47
CA LEU A 256 11.03 1.07 16.12
C LEU A 256 10.61 1.87 14.89
N GLN A 257 10.29 3.14 15.10
CA GLN A 257 9.95 4.03 14.00
C GLN A 257 11.13 4.99 13.78
N PRO A 258 12.02 4.70 12.82
CA PRO A 258 12.99 5.70 12.42
C PRO A 258 12.23 6.90 11.82
N PRO A 259 12.69 8.14 12.04
CA PRO A 259 12.12 9.29 11.37
C PRO A 259 12.21 9.07 9.86
N PHE A 260 11.08 9.22 9.18
CA PHE A 260 11.00 9.14 7.73
C PHE A 260 10.42 10.45 7.18
N SER A 261 10.87 10.85 6.01
CA SER A 261 10.33 12.00 5.30
C SER A 261 10.18 11.61 3.85
N ILE A 262 8.95 11.66 3.35
CA ILE A 262 8.73 11.58 1.90
C ILE A 262 9.10 12.95 1.34
N LEU A 263 10.29 13.05 0.75
CA LEU A 263 10.67 14.23 0.00
C LEU A 263 10.52 13.90 -1.49
N PRO A 264 9.70 14.66 -2.25
CA PRO A 264 9.72 14.54 -3.70
C PRO A 264 11.14 14.86 -4.17
N ILE A 265 11.64 14.06 -5.11
CA ILE A 265 12.94 14.35 -5.70
C ILE A 265 12.70 15.45 -6.73
N GLU A 266 13.18 16.65 -6.40
CA GLU A 266 13.24 17.80 -7.31
C GLU A 266 14.58 17.75 -8.07
N ASP A 267 14.81 16.71 -8.86
CA ASP A 267 16.02 16.67 -9.68
C ASP A 267 15.88 17.69 -10.82
N GLY A 268 16.50 18.87 -10.63
CA GLY A 268 16.79 19.84 -11.69
C GLY A 268 17.73 19.33 -12.79
N SER A 269 17.93 18.01 -12.89
CA SER A 269 18.83 17.33 -13.84
C SER A 269 18.28 16.02 -14.42
N SER A 270 16.99 15.68 -14.23
CA SER A 270 16.41 14.55 -14.97
C SER A 270 16.24 14.93 -16.45
N CYS A 271 16.82 14.10 -17.33
CA CYS A 271 16.92 14.33 -18.78
C CYS A 271 15.58 14.51 -19.53
N VAL A 272 14.43 14.47 -18.86
CA VAL A 272 13.12 14.73 -19.46
C VAL A 272 12.90 16.24 -19.71
N TYR A 273 13.49 17.11 -18.88
CA TYR A 273 13.28 18.56 -19.00
C TYR A 273 14.02 19.18 -20.20
N ARG A 274 15.13 18.55 -20.66
CA ARG A 274 15.93 19.11 -21.77
C ARG A 274 15.26 18.92 -23.13
N ARG A 275 14.41 17.91 -23.30
CA ARG A 275 13.71 17.66 -24.58
C ARG A 275 12.43 18.49 -24.76
N LEU A 276 11.82 18.93 -23.65
CA LEU A 276 10.62 19.78 -23.68
C LEU A 276 10.95 21.27 -23.73
N LYS A 277 12.11 21.70 -23.21
CA LYS A 277 12.55 23.10 -23.26
C LYS A 277 12.96 23.54 -24.67
N ASP A 278 13.47 22.63 -25.49
CA ASP A 278 13.80 22.90 -26.90
C ASP A 278 12.57 23.01 -27.81
N LEU A 279 11.36 22.67 -27.33
CA LEU A 279 10.11 22.72 -28.10
C LEU A 279 9.12 23.81 -27.65
N ARG A 280 9.40 24.54 -26.57
CA ARG A 280 8.49 25.58 -26.06
C ARG A 280 9.26 26.76 -25.48
N GLU A 281 10.04 27.43 -26.31
CA GLU A 281 10.38 28.83 -26.08
C GLU A 281 9.09 29.66 -26.15
N GLY A 282 8.52 29.98 -24.98
CA GLY A 282 7.25 30.70 -24.92
C GLY A 282 6.78 31.07 -23.52
N ARG A 283 7.66 31.65 -22.69
CA ARG A 283 7.34 32.42 -21.46
C ARG A 283 6.44 31.74 -20.41
N ALA A 284 7.05 31.11 -19.42
CA ALA A 284 6.56 31.10 -18.05
C ALA A 284 7.74 31.37 -17.11
N LYS A 285 7.63 32.36 -16.23
CA LYS A 285 8.62 32.62 -15.18
C LYS A 285 8.49 31.54 -14.12
N GLU A 286 9.55 30.76 -13.91
CA GLU A 286 9.68 29.88 -12.76
C GLU A 286 9.64 30.71 -11.46
N ILE A 287 8.79 30.30 -10.52
CA ILE A 287 8.77 30.84 -9.15
C ILE A 287 9.68 29.93 -8.31
N PRO A 288 10.75 30.44 -7.70
CA PRO A 288 11.65 29.64 -6.87
C PRO A 288 10.90 28.97 -5.70
N ALA A 289 11.31 27.75 -5.33
CA ALA A 289 10.70 26.99 -4.24
C ALA A 289 10.61 27.79 -2.92
N GLU A 290 11.60 28.64 -2.64
CA GLU A 290 11.62 29.54 -1.47
C GLU A 290 10.45 30.54 -1.48
N GLU A 291 10.05 31.04 -2.65
CA GLU A 291 8.93 31.95 -2.81
C GLU A 291 7.58 31.21 -2.68
N MET A 292 7.51 29.93 -3.08
CA MET A 292 6.33 29.08 -2.82
C MET A 292 6.16 28.79 -1.32
N PHE A 293 7.24 28.47 -0.60
CA PHE A 293 7.19 28.23 0.85
C PHE A 293 6.80 29.49 1.63
N HIS A 294 7.27 30.67 1.19
CA HIS A 294 6.86 31.92 1.81
C HIS A 294 5.36 32.19 1.62
N ARG A 295 4.81 31.90 0.44
CA ARG A 295 3.38 32.05 0.15
C ARG A 295 2.51 31.04 0.90
N ALA A 296 2.97 29.80 1.04
CA ALA A 296 2.28 28.77 1.81
C ALA A 296 2.21 29.11 3.31
N ARG A 297 3.27 29.72 3.87
CA ARG A 297 3.26 30.19 5.27
C ARG A 297 2.32 31.37 5.50
N GLN A 298 2.17 32.26 4.53
CA GLN A 298 1.24 33.40 4.63
C GLN A 298 -0.23 33.00 4.46
N ALA A 299 -0.52 31.84 3.88
CA ALA A 299 -1.89 31.33 3.72
C ALA A 299 -2.42 30.60 4.97
N ILE A 300 -1.57 30.37 5.98
CA ILE A 300 -1.88 29.65 7.23
C ILE A 300 -1.88 30.61 8.44
N SER A 301 -1.72 31.92 8.23
CA SER A 301 -1.88 32.99 9.22
C SER A 301 -3.03 33.90 8.86
#